data_AF-A0A920I264-F1
#
_entry.id   AF-A0A920I264-F1
#
_cell.length_a   1.000
_cell.length_b   1.000
_cell.length_c   1.000
_cell.angle_alpha   90.00
_cell.angle_beta   90.00
_cell.angle_gamma   90.00
#
_symmetry.space_group_name_H-M   'P 1'
#
loop_
_entity.id
_entity.type
_entity.pdbx_description
1 polymer ?
#
loop_
_entity_poly.entity_id
_entity_poly.type
_entity_poly.pdbx_seq_one_letter_code
_entity_poly.pdbx_strand_id
1 'polypeptide(L)'
;MIIPLVGAVQFAAYGIMTRIAARHDSAETSFFWTGIVGAAGMSLVVPLAWSPLQGNDWIWMATLCLTSTGGHFLLIKAFDMAEASVLQPFAYIGVVTSAVVGFLFFADPVTAAMLTGGGIVIAAGLFTFWRERVQARAAEADTG
;
A
#
# COMPACT_ATOMS: atom_id res chain seq x y z
N MET A 1 1.91 19.99 2.49
CA MET A 1 2.94 19.45 1.56
C MET A 1 4.04 18.66 2.27
N ILE A 2 4.45 19.01 3.50
CA ILE A 2 5.47 18.23 4.23
C ILE A 2 4.97 16.83 4.63
N ILE A 3 3.76 16.70 5.16
CA ILE A 3 3.17 15.42 5.59
C ILE A 3 3.19 14.34 4.48
N PRO A 4 2.66 14.58 3.27
CA PRO A 4 2.69 13.57 2.21
C PRO A 4 4.11 13.25 1.72
N LEU A 5 5.05 14.20 1.77
CA LEU A 5 6.46 13.96 1.45
C LEU A 5 7.10 12.98 2.44
N VAL A 6 6.91 13.23 3.74
CA VAL A 6 7.38 12.33 4.80
C VAL A 6 6.76 10.94 4.65
N GLY A 7 5.45 10.87 4.36
CA GLY A 7 4.76 9.62 4.09
C GLY A 7 5.34 8.85 2.90
N ALA A 8 5.66 9.54 1.81
CA ALA A 8 6.28 8.91 0.63
C ALA A 8 7.68 8.35 0.95
N VAL A 9 8.50 9.10 1.67
CA VAL A 9 9.82 8.64 2.12
C VAL A 9 9.69 7.43 3.06
N GLN A 10 8.76 7.48 4.01
CA GLN A 10 8.52 6.37 4.93
C GLN A 10 8.02 5.12 4.21
N PHE A 11 7.13 5.25 3.23
CA PHE A 11 6.63 4.13 2.44
C PHE A 11 7.73 3.50 1.58
N ALA A 12 8.60 4.32 0.97
CA ALA A 12 9.77 3.83 0.24
C ALA A 12 10.75 3.09 1.16
N ALA A 13 11.06 3.66 2.32
CA ALA A 13 11.90 3.03 3.33
C ALA A 13 11.29 1.69 3.81
N TYR A 14 9.98 1.67 4.10
CA TYR A 14 9.24 0.46 4.47
C TYR A 14 9.38 -0.64 3.42
N GLY A 15 9.19 -0.34 2.14
CA GLY A 15 9.33 -1.34 1.07
C GLY A 15 10.74 -1.91 0.98
N ILE A 16 11.77 -1.05 1.09
CA ILE A 16 13.18 -1.48 1.08
C ILE A 16 13.50 -2.34 2.32
N MET A 17 13.12 -1.88 3.51
CA MET A 17 13.38 -2.59 4.77
C MET A 17 12.67 -3.93 4.81
N THR A 18 11.40 -4.00 4.39
CA THR A 18 10.63 -5.25 4.32
C THR A 18 11.31 -6.26 3.40
N ARG A 19 11.82 -5.79 2.25
CA ARG A 19 12.58 -6.65 1.33
C ARG A 19 13.93 -7.10 1.89
N ILE A 20 14.60 -6.28 2.70
CA ILE A 20 15.84 -6.68 3.38
C ILE A 20 15.54 -7.72 4.47
N ALA A 21 14.47 -7.52 5.24
CA ALA A 21 14.03 -8.45 6.27
C ALA A 21 13.66 -9.82 5.69
N ALA A 22 12.96 -9.82 4.54
CA ALA A 22 12.60 -11.03 3.80
C ALA A 22 13.78 -11.94 3.41
N ARG A 23 15.02 -11.42 3.39
CA ARG A 23 16.22 -12.24 3.16
C ARG A 23 16.58 -13.16 4.32
N HIS A 24 16.09 -12.86 5.52
CA HIS A 24 16.46 -13.57 6.75
C HIS A 24 15.23 -14.12 7.49
N ASP A 25 14.09 -13.43 7.40
CA ASP A 25 12.85 -13.77 8.10
C ASP A 25 11.76 -14.17 7.11
N SER A 26 10.92 -15.14 7.50
CA SER A 26 9.70 -15.42 6.75
C SER A 26 8.73 -14.24 6.82
N ALA A 27 7.85 -14.13 5.83
CA ALA A 27 6.78 -13.13 5.85
C ALA A 27 5.85 -13.27 7.07
N GLU A 28 5.66 -14.48 7.63
CA GLU A 28 4.88 -14.63 8.88
C GLU A 28 5.59 -13.97 10.07
N THR A 29 6.91 -14.17 10.20
CA THR A 29 7.72 -13.55 11.25
C THR A 29 7.73 -12.03 11.13
N SER A 30 7.93 -11.52 9.91
CA SER A 30 7.91 -10.08 9.62
C SER A 30 6.54 -9.47 9.93
N PHE A 31 5.46 -10.15 9.56
CA PHE A 31 4.09 -9.71 9.84
C PHE A 31 3.80 -9.70 11.34
N PHE A 32 4.18 -10.76 12.06
CA PHE A 32 4.01 -10.88 13.49
C PHE A 32 4.68 -9.73 14.25
N TRP A 33 5.96 -9.46 13.94
CA TRP A 33 6.70 -8.37 14.60
C TRP A 33 6.18 -6.99 14.23
N THR A 34 5.80 -6.78 12.96
CA THR A 34 5.18 -5.51 12.54
C THR A 34 3.86 -5.27 13.29
N GLY A 35 3.05 -6.32 13.45
CA GLY A 35 1.80 -6.27 14.21
C GLY A 35 2.02 -5.97 15.70
N ILE A 36 2.95 -6.67 16.35
CA ILE A 36 3.24 -6.45 17.78
C ILE A 36 3.78 -5.05 18.04
N VAL A 37 4.76 -4.61 17.24
CA VAL A 37 5.34 -3.26 17.40
C VAL A 37 4.29 -2.19 17.13
N GLY A 38 3.46 -2.38 16.10
CA GLY A 38 2.34 -1.49 15.80
C GLY A 38 1.32 -1.43 16.94
N ALA A 39 0.94 -2.57 17.51
CA ALA A 39 0.01 -2.66 18.62
C ALA A 39 0.56 -1.99 19.89
N ALA A 40 1.83 -2.25 20.23
CA ALA A 40 2.50 -1.62 21.36
C ALA A 40 2.63 -0.09 21.17
N GLY A 41 3.05 0.33 19.97
CA GLY A 41 3.16 1.74 19.61
C GLY A 41 1.81 2.47 19.67
N MET A 42 0.75 1.89 19.09
CA MET A 42 -0.58 2.49 19.18
C MET A 42 -1.13 2.49 20.60
N SER A 43 -0.85 1.47 21.41
CA SER A 43 -1.29 1.42 22.81
C SER A 43 -0.76 2.61 23.63
N LEU A 44 0.37 3.21 23.26
CA LEU A 44 0.88 4.45 23.88
C LEU A 44 0.15 5.71 23.41
N VAL A 45 -0.37 5.72 22.19
CA VAL A 45 -1.07 6.86 21.57
C VAL A 45 -2.55 6.88 21.95
N VAL A 46 -3.17 5.71 22.01
CA VAL A 46 -4.60 5.52 22.26
C VAL A 46 -5.13 6.29 23.49
N PRO A 47 -4.45 6.33 24.66
CA PRO A 47 -4.90 7.10 25.81
C PRO A 47 -5.00 8.62 25.57
N LEU A 48 -4.25 9.17 24.61
CA LEU A 48 -4.22 10.60 24.31
C LEU A 48 -5.41 11.05 23.44
N ALA A 49 -6.08 10.12 22.76
CA ALA A 49 -7.10 10.42 21.75
C ALA A 49 -8.25 9.41 21.73
N TRP A 50 -8.54 8.77 22.87
CA TRP A 50 -9.57 7.74 22.95
C TRP A 50 -10.97 8.29 22.63
N SER A 51 -11.65 7.64 21.69
CA SER A 51 -13.08 7.85 21.42
C SER A 51 -13.80 6.50 21.45
N PRO A 52 -14.91 6.37 22.19
CA PRO A 52 -15.66 5.11 22.24
C PRO A 52 -16.33 4.83 20.90
N LEU A 53 -16.26 3.58 20.43
CA LEU A 53 -17.02 3.12 19.26
C LEU A 53 -18.51 3.02 19.58
N GLN A 54 -19.37 3.52 18.70
CA GLN A 54 -20.82 3.46 18.88
C GLN A 54 -21.53 2.79 17.70
N GLY A 55 -22.55 1.98 17.99
CA GLY A 55 -23.45 1.41 16.98
C GLY A 55 -22.72 0.71 15.83
N ASN A 56 -22.83 1.27 14.62
CA ASN A 56 -22.30 0.68 13.39
C ASN A 56 -20.77 0.82 13.24
N ASP A 57 -20.10 1.60 14.09
CA ASP A 57 -18.64 1.77 14.07
C ASP A 57 -17.92 0.43 14.25
N TRP A 58 -18.53 -0.50 14.99
CA TRP A 58 -17.98 -1.85 15.18
C TRP A 58 -17.86 -2.64 13.88
N ILE A 59 -18.82 -2.47 12.94
CA ILE A 59 -18.77 -3.14 11.64
C ILE A 59 -17.68 -2.51 10.77
N TRP A 60 -17.57 -1.19 10.77
CA TRP A 60 -16.49 -0.49 10.07
C TRP A 60 -15.11 -0.81 10.64
N MET A 61 -15.00 -0.93 11.96
CA MET A 61 -13.76 -1.34 12.61
C MET A 61 -13.38 -2.78 12.27
N ALA A 62 -14.34 -3.71 12.30
CA ALA A 62 -14.08 -5.11 11.93
C ALA A 62 -13.66 -5.24 10.46
N THR A 63 -14.33 -4.55 9.54
CA THR A 63 -13.97 -4.54 8.12
C THR A 63 -12.60 -3.91 7.88
N LEU A 64 -12.28 -2.79 8.54
CA LEU A 64 -10.96 -2.18 8.52
C LEU A 64 -9.88 -3.15 9.02
N CYS A 65 -10.10 -3.78 10.18
CA CYS A 65 -9.14 -4.72 10.75
C CYS A 65 -8.89 -5.93 9.83
N LEU A 66 -9.94 -6.56 9.31
CA LEU A 66 -9.81 -7.73 8.44
C LEU A 66 -9.11 -7.39 7.12
N THR A 67 -9.54 -6.32 6.46
CA THR A 67 -8.96 -5.89 5.18
C THR A 67 -7.54 -5.37 5.34
N SER A 68 -7.24 -4.60 6.39
CA SER A 68 -5.90 -4.10 6.67
C SER A 68 -4.94 -5.22 7.05
N THR A 69 -5.35 -6.15 7.92
CA THR A 69 -4.51 -7.28 8.34
C THR A 69 -4.18 -8.17 7.15
N GLY A 70 -5.19 -8.58 6.38
CA GLY A 70 -5.00 -9.39 5.18
C GLY A 70 -4.19 -8.66 4.11
N GLY A 71 -4.53 -7.40 3.83
CA GLY A 71 -3.83 -6.57 2.84
C GLY A 71 -2.37 -6.34 3.20
N HIS A 72 -2.06 -6.07 4.48
CA HIS A 72 -0.69 -5.86 4.93
C HIS A 72 0.13 -7.15 4.88
N PHE A 73 -0.45 -8.30 5.24
CA PHE A 73 0.23 -9.59 5.07
C PHE A 73 0.55 -9.87 3.60
N LEU A 74 -0.41 -9.66 2.69
CA LEU A 74 -0.20 -9.81 1.26
C LEU A 74 0.86 -8.85 0.73
N LEU A 75 0.92 -7.62 1.26
CA LEU A 75 1.94 -6.64 0.91
C LEU A 75 3.34 -7.10 1.31
N ILE A 76 3.51 -7.62 2.53
CA ILE A 76 4.80 -8.18 2.98
C ILE A 76 5.20 -9.37 2.10
N LYS A 77 4.27 -10.29 1.83
CA LYS A 77 4.52 -11.43 0.92
C LYS A 77 4.89 -10.96 -0.50
N ALA A 78 4.27 -9.89 -1.01
CA ALA A 78 4.64 -9.34 -2.31
C ALA A 78 6.08 -8.82 -2.32
N PHE A 79 6.50 -8.07 -1.28
CA PHE A 79 7.87 -7.55 -1.15
C PHE A 79 8.93 -8.64 -0.89
N ASP A 80 8.52 -9.78 -0.36
CA ASP A 80 9.35 -10.98 -0.23
C ASP A 80 9.62 -11.61 -1.61
N MET A 81 8.61 -11.65 -2.48
CA MET A 81 8.69 -12.30 -3.79
C MET A 81 9.23 -11.42 -4.93
N ALA A 82 9.05 -10.09 -4.85
CA ALA A 82 9.35 -9.17 -5.95
C ALA A 82 10.04 -7.88 -5.48
N GLU A 83 10.74 -7.22 -6.41
CA GLU A 83 11.38 -5.94 -6.13
C GLU A 83 10.34 -4.84 -5.87
N ALA A 84 10.66 -3.90 -4.98
CA ALA A 84 9.78 -2.77 -4.71
C ALA A 84 9.45 -1.94 -5.96
N SER A 85 10.38 -1.84 -6.91
CA SER A 85 10.23 -1.19 -8.22
C SER A 85 9.18 -1.87 -9.10
N VAL A 86 9.13 -3.20 -9.08
CA VAL A 86 8.14 -4.02 -9.81
C VAL A 86 6.75 -3.90 -9.17
N LEU A 87 6.70 -3.68 -7.85
CA LEU A 87 5.44 -3.52 -7.12
C LEU A 87 4.87 -2.10 -7.16
N GLN A 88 5.68 -1.08 -7.50
CA GLN A 88 5.23 0.32 -7.57
C GLN A 88 3.96 0.55 -8.44
N PRO A 89 3.82 -0.05 -9.63
CA PRO A 89 2.62 0.13 -10.47
C PRO A 89 1.33 -0.30 -9.79
N PHE A 90 1.38 -1.34 -8.96
CA PHE A 90 0.23 -1.80 -8.19
C PHE A 90 -0.13 -0.80 -7.07
N ALA A 91 0.86 -0.21 -6.42
CA ALA A 91 0.64 0.86 -5.43
C ALA A 91 -0.03 2.08 -6.07
N TYR A 92 0.33 2.43 -7.31
CA TYR A 92 -0.31 3.51 -8.07
C TYR A 92 -1.78 3.24 -8.37
N ILE A 93 -2.14 2.01 -8.74
CA ILE A 93 -3.54 1.61 -8.89
C ILE A 93 -4.29 1.79 -7.56
N GLY A 94 -3.66 1.46 -6.43
CA GLY A 94 -4.23 1.68 -5.09
C GLY A 94 -4.64 3.13 -4.83
N VAL A 95 -3.86 4.10 -5.29
CA VAL A 95 -4.20 5.55 -5.16
C VAL A 95 -5.48 5.88 -5.92
N VAL A 96 -5.61 5.38 -7.15
CA VAL A 96 -6.80 5.61 -7.99
C VAL A 96 -8.03 4.92 -7.40
N THR A 97 -7.88 3.67 -6.94
CA THR A 97 -8.98 2.94 -6.30
C THR A 97 -9.41 3.62 -5.01
N SER A 98 -8.49 4.11 -4.19
CA SER A 98 -8.81 4.88 -2.97
C SER A 98 -9.60 6.14 -3.30
N ALA A 99 -9.22 6.87 -4.34
CA ALA A 99 -9.96 8.03 -4.84
C ALA A 99 -11.40 7.69 -5.27
N VAL A 100 -11.59 6.57 -5.98
CA VAL A 100 -12.91 6.08 -6.39
C VAL A 100 -13.76 5.66 -5.19
N VAL A 101 -13.18 4.94 -4.22
CA VAL A 101 -13.88 4.53 -2.99
C VAL A 101 -14.29 5.75 -2.16
N GLY A 102 -13.41 6.75 -2.03
CA GLY A 102 -13.72 8.04 -1.38
C GLY A 102 -14.95 8.71 -1.98
N PHE A 103 -14.97 8.84 -3.30
CA PHE A 103 -16.12 9.42 -4.00
C PHE A 103 -17.41 8.61 -3.82
N LEU A 104 -17.35 7.28 -3.96
CA LEU A 104 -18.54 6.42 -3.94
C LEU A 104 -19.15 6.23 -2.54
N PHE A 105 -18.31 6.09 -1.52
CA PHE A 105 -18.76 5.72 -0.16
C PHE A 105 -18.81 6.92 0.79
N PHE A 106 -17.95 7.92 0.58
CA PHE A 106 -17.83 9.08 1.49
C PHE A 106 -18.33 10.37 0.86
N ALA A 107 -18.79 10.33 -0.40
CA ALA A 107 -19.22 11.49 -1.18
C ALA A 107 -18.16 12.61 -1.22
N ASP A 108 -16.88 12.22 -1.19
CA ASP A 108 -15.76 13.16 -1.27
C ASP A 108 -15.77 13.89 -2.62
N PRO A 109 -15.62 15.24 -2.64
CA PRO A 109 -15.67 16.00 -3.88
C PRO A 109 -14.45 15.69 -4.76
N VAL A 110 -14.71 15.28 -6.00
CA VAL A 110 -13.66 15.06 -7.00
C VAL A 110 -13.21 16.41 -7.56
N THR A 111 -11.98 16.80 -7.24
CA THR A 111 -11.40 18.07 -7.70
C THR A 111 -10.67 17.90 -9.03
N ALA A 112 -10.51 19.01 -9.78
CA ALA A 112 -9.69 19.00 -10.99
C ALA A 112 -8.25 18.52 -10.72
N ALA A 113 -7.67 18.92 -9.58
CA ALA A 113 -6.35 18.46 -9.16
C ALA A 113 -6.30 16.93 -8.98
N MET A 114 -7.32 16.33 -8.38
CA MET A 114 -7.44 14.87 -8.21
C MET A 114 -7.55 14.13 -9.54
N LEU A 115 -8.30 14.68 -10.50
CA LEU A 115 -8.39 14.11 -11.86
C LEU A 115 -7.06 14.18 -12.60
N THR A 116 -6.37 15.32 -12.54
CA THR A 116 -5.06 15.48 -13.18
C THR A 116 -3.99 14.56 -12.58
N GLY A 117 -3.90 14.51 -11.25
CA GLY A 117 -2.99 13.61 -10.54
C GLY A 117 -3.32 12.14 -10.81
N GLY A 118 -4.61 11.77 -10.72
CA GLY A 118 -5.08 10.42 -11.03
C GLY A 118 -4.75 10.00 -12.46
N GLY A 119 -4.94 10.89 -13.44
CA GLY A 119 -4.55 10.65 -14.83
C GLY A 119 -3.07 10.37 -15.01
N ILE A 120 -2.20 11.14 -14.33
CA ILE A 120 -0.74 10.92 -14.34
C ILE A 120 -0.39 9.54 -13.75
N VAL A 121 -1.02 9.18 -12.61
CA VAL A 121 -0.81 7.90 -11.93
C VAL A 121 -1.24 6.72 -12.81
N ILE A 122 -2.40 6.82 -13.48
CA ILE A 122 -2.87 5.80 -14.43
C ILE A 122 -1.89 5.67 -15.61
N ALA A 123 -1.45 6.79 -16.18
CA ALA A 123 -0.50 6.78 -17.29
C ALA A 123 0.85 6.15 -16.90
N ALA A 124 1.36 6.45 -15.70
CA ALA A 124 2.59 5.86 -15.18
C ALA A 124 2.47 4.35 -14.93
N GLY A 125 1.31 3.90 -14.41
CA GLY A 125 1.00 2.48 -14.25
C GLY A 125 0.97 1.74 -15.59
N LEU A 126 0.25 2.30 -16.58
CA LEU A 126 0.16 1.71 -17.92
C LEU A 126 1.51 1.69 -18.65
N PHE A 127 2.31 2.75 -18.50
CA PHE A 127 3.66 2.82 -19.06
C PHE A 127 4.57 1.75 -18.47
N THR A 128 4.56 1.55 -17.15
CA THR A 128 5.39 0.52 -16.51
C THR A 128 4.98 -0.87 -16.96
N PHE A 129 3.68 -1.16 -16.99
CA PHE A 129 3.15 -2.44 -17.48
C PHE A 129 3.54 -2.72 -18.95
N TRP A 130 3.46 -1.70 -19.80
CA TRP A 130 3.90 -1.82 -21.19
C TRP A 130 5.40 -2.11 -21.29
N ARG A 131 6.23 -1.39 -20.51
CA ARG A 131 7.68 -1.58 -20.47
C ARG A 131 8.07 -3.00 -20.04
N GLU A 132 7.42 -3.55 -19.02
CA GLU A 132 7.66 -4.93 -18.56
C GLU A 132 7.34 -5.95 -19.65
N ARG A 133 6.23 -5.78 -20.38
CA ARG A 133 5.87 -6.65 -21.52
C ARG A 133 6.89 -6.59 -22.65
N VAL A 134 7.44 -5.42 -22.95
CA VAL A 134 8.48 -5.26 -23.98
C VAL A 134 9.76 -5.97 -23.54
N GLN A 135 10.17 -5.83 -22.28
CA GLN A 135 11.37 -6.50 -21.76
C GLN A 135 11.23 -8.02 -21.72
N ALA A 136 10.06 -8.54 -21.32
CA ALA A 136 9.79 -9.99 -21.34
C ALA A 136 9.90 -10.56 -22.76
N ARG A 137 9.32 -9.88 -23.76
CA ARG A 137 9.39 -10.29 -25.17
C ARG A 137 10.81 -10.23 -25.75
N ALA A 138 11.61 -9.26 -25.33
CA ALA A 138 13.01 -9.16 -25.75
C ALA A 138 13.87 -10.29 -25.18
N ALA A 139 13.64 -10.70 -23.93
CA ALA A 139 14.34 -11.82 -23.31
C ALA A 139 14.01 -13.17 -23.96
N GLU A 140 12.75 -13.40 -24.35
CA GLU A 140 12.31 -14.60 -25.09
C GLU A 140 12.95 -14.69 -26.49
N ALA A 141 13.19 -13.56 -27.16
CA ALA A 141 13.80 -13.52 -28.49
C ALA A 141 15.33 -13.78 -28.49
N ASP A 142 16.00 -13.61 -27.35
CA ASP A 142 17.46 -13.82 -27.19
C ASP A 142 17.80 -15.25 -26.73
N THR A 143 16.78 -16.04 -26.33
CA THR A 143 16.93 -17.44 -25.89
C THR A 143 16.56 -18.48 -26.94
N GLY A 144 16.07 -18.07 -28.12
CA GLY A 144 15.73 -18.95 -29.26
C GLY A 144 16.72 -18.81 -30.40
#